data_AF-A0A146G469-F1
#
_entry.id   AF-A0A146G469-F1
#
_cell.length_a   1.000
_cell.length_b   1.000
_cell.length_c   1.000
_cell.angle_alpha   90.00
_cell.angle_beta   90.00
_cell.angle_gamma   90.00
#
_symmetry.space_group_name_H-M   'P 1'
#
loop_
_entity.id
_entity.type
_entity.pdbx_description
1 polymer ?
#
loop_
_entity_poly.entity_id
_entity_poly.type
_entity_poly.pdbx_seq_one_letter_code
_entity_poly.pdbx_strand_id
1 'polypeptide(L)'
;MKALFPWALVAALAVSAVPVARAADEKTTDAAATETTDDLVSQLDAAVRAAVKEQQKDAGTGAAADRSREMQYYVTQAAATVRRALSSGGGVSNLQDALNQVQAVAPSENVQKLCAKILATAQAQAEARDKAVIDQTTAQVDAAMKTTFAAKTPKDLDDAIIQLSNLSLGRNYNSSEAVQRKVEQARAAVTFMCRWQDYLANKNNENIDAARTVLQKLAQDTSSYPFVPRSEILQRIDELGVDKSRVGDPLPSLQGKKLADLDALYRQTAELKDKNMSNPQIEGRLRALRQVIDAKQQAEAGLYGQAFSYCTNRYAGQEGQDVLPLTLELLMTFLPKYLEIEAAYPAKADDTPVVYLQRVNDASRAKGDWKTTARVLEAYRQVAFANGQTPNWITGDSQAITAFIQGQNYESAGMYREAIQAYKRVISQTGDNIPIEQTKARLEAIRKEHPQDAEAAEKAPEVRPYPVSVPYPVGR
;
A
#
# COMPACT_ATOMS: atom_id res chain seq x y z
N MET A 1 -45.57 -40.96 7.76
CA MET A 1 -45.25 -42.13 6.93
C MET A 1 -43.93 -41.86 6.20
N LYS A 2 -42.91 -42.65 6.55
CA LYS A 2 -41.61 -42.88 5.89
C LYS A 2 -40.67 -41.68 5.60
N ALA A 3 -39.77 -41.49 6.56
CA ALA A 3 -38.41 -40.96 6.38
C ALA A 3 -37.57 -41.87 5.48
N LEU A 4 -36.53 -41.32 4.82
CA LEU A 4 -35.27 -42.02 4.49
C LEU A 4 -34.19 -40.98 4.14
N PHE A 5 -33.26 -40.79 5.08
CA PHE A 5 -31.90 -40.30 4.85
C PHE A 5 -31.07 -41.38 4.12
N PRO A 6 -29.99 -40.99 3.42
CA PRO A 6 -28.79 -41.79 3.48
C PRO A 6 -27.58 -40.95 3.95
N TRP A 7 -27.06 -41.35 5.10
CA TRP A 7 -25.64 -41.30 5.40
C TRP A 7 -24.91 -42.33 4.51
N ALA A 8 -23.72 -41.95 4.03
CA ALA A 8 -22.55 -42.79 3.69
C ALA A 8 -21.96 -42.45 2.31
N LEU A 9 -20.92 -41.62 2.28
CA LEU A 9 -19.60 -42.08 1.83
C LEU A 9 -18.53 -41.06 2.29
N VAL A 10 -17.83 -41.41 3.36
CA VAL A 10 -16.50 -40.90 3.66
C VAL A 10 -15.57 -41.63 2.70
N ALA A 11 -15.14 -40.97 1.62
CA ALA A 11 -14.12 -41.48 0.72
C ALA A 11 -12.79 -40.76 1.03
N ALA A 12 -11.84 -41.57 1.47
CA ALA A 12 -10.46 -41.26 1.78
C ALA A 12 -9.79 -40.25 0.83
N LEU A 13 -9.17 -39.23 1.43
CA LEU A 13 -8.00 -38.53 0.89
C LEU A 13 -6.84 -39.53 0.81
N ALA A 14 -6.78 -40.27 -0.30
CA ALA A 14 -5.55 -40.90 -0.74
C ALA A 14 -4.77 -39.87 -1.55
N VAL A 15 -3.84 -39.16 -0.90
CA VAL A 15 -2.71 -38.54 -1.58
C VAL A 15 -1.91 -39.70 -2.17
N SER A 16 -2.23 -40.05 -3.41
CA SER A 16 -1.42 -40.98 -4.20
C SER A 16 -0.06 -40.30 -4.39
N ALA A 17 0.97 -40.91 -3.82
CA ALA A 17 2.34 -40.68 -4.24
C ALA A 17 2.37 -40.91 -5.75
N VAL A 18 2.57 -39.84 -6.53
CA VAL A 18 2.84 -39.97 -7.96
C VAL A 18 4.13 -40.78 -8.09
N PRO A 19 4.11 -41.99 -8.66
CA PRO A 19 5.35 -42.67 -8.98
C PRO A 19 6.01 -41.82 -10.07
N VAL A 20 7.19 -41.27 -9.77
CA VAL A 20 8.05 -40.66 -10.77
C VAL A 20 8.40 -41.78 -11.75
N ALA A 21 7.70 -41.83 -12.88
CA ALA A 21 8.02 -42.71 -13.98
C ALA A 21 9.43 -42.34 -14.46
N ARG A 22 10.39 -43.24 -14.20
CA ARG A 22 11.76 -43.18 -14.72
C ARG A 22 11.66 -43.30 -16.24
N ALA A 23 11.77 -42.17 -16.95
CA ALA A 23 12.03 -42.21 -18.38
C ALA A 23 13.45 -42.78 -18.56
N ALA A 24 13.51 -44.03 -19.05
CA ALA A 24 14.74 -44.69 -19.38
C ALA A 24 15.27 -44.10 -20.70
N ASP A 25 16.36 -43.35 -20.61
CA ASP A 25 17.19 -43.04 -21.77
C ASP A 25 18.28 -44.12 -21.84
N GLU A 26 18.14 -45.04 -22.79
CA GLU A 26 19.06 -46.14 -23.04
C GLU A 26 20.33 -45.62 -23.72
N LYS A 27 21.40 -45.43 -22.95
CA LYS A 27 22.78 -45.92 -23.22
C LYS A 27 23.80 -45.18 -22.37
N THR A 28 24.22 -45.82 -21.27
CA THR A 28 25.64 -46.03 -20.89
C THR A 28 25.70 -46.85 -19.59
N THR A 29 26.15 -48.11 -19.73
CA THR A 29 27.16 -48.85 -18.93
C THR A 29 27.23 -48.71 -17.39
N ASP A 30 27.24 -49.89 -16.75
CA ASP A 30 27.48 -50.24 -15.35
C ASP A 30 26.50 -49.72 -14.29
N ALA A 31 25.44 -50.51 -14.07
CA ALA A 31 24.55 -50.39 -12.92
C ALA A 31 25.26 -50.81 -11.61
N ALA A 32 26.11 -49.94 -11.08
CA ALA A 32 26.35 -49.92 -9.64
C ALA A 32 24.97 -49.73 -8.97
N ALA A 33 24.59 -50.64 -8.08
CA ALA A 33 23.39 -50.48 -7.28
C ALA A 33 23.44 -49.08 -6.63
N THR A 34 22.57 -48.17 -7.08
CA THR A 34 22.50 -46.82 -6.50
C THR A 34 22.07 -46.98 -5.06
N GLU A 35 23.05 -46.91 -4.15
CA GLU A 35 22.81 -46.94 -2.71
C GLU A 35 21.73 -45.91 -2.39
N THR A 36 20.68 -46.35 -1.70
CA THR A 36 19.60 -45.46 -1.30
C THR A 36 20.08 -44.53 -0.20
N THR A 37 19.40 -43.41 0.00
CA THR A 37 19.73 -42.51 1.10
C THR A 37 19.58 -43.20 2.46
N ASP A 38 18.65 -44.15 2.59
CA ASP A 38 18.49 -44.97 3.80
C ASP A 38 19.66 -45.94 4.02
N ASP A 39 20.23 -46.50 2.94
CA ASP A 39 21.44 -47.32 3.01
C ASP A 39 22.62 -46.49 3.50
N LEU A 40 22.82 -45.29 2.93
CA LEU A 40 23.89 -44.37 3.32
C LEU A 40 23.77 -43.92 4.78
N VAL A 41 22.55 -43.63 5.26
CA VAL A 41 22.31 -43.27 6.66
C VAL A 41 22.59 -44.44 7.59
N SER A 42 22.29 -45.66 7.18
CA SER A 42 22.59 -46.87 7.95
C SER A 42 24.10 -47.14 8.01
N GLN A 43 24.82 -46.92 6.90
CA GLN A 43 26.28 -46.94 6.86
C GLN A 43 26.90 -45.86 7.76
N LEU A 44 26.31 -44.65 7.78
CA LEU A 44 26.74 -43.56 8.66
C LEU A 44 26.58 -43.93 10.14
N ASP A 45 25.42 -44.48 10.56
CA ASP A 45 25.21 -44.92 11.95
C ASP A 45 26.26 -45.97 12.37
N ALA A 46 26.54 -46.94 11.51
CA ALA A 46 27.55 -47.95 11.75
C ALA A 46 28.98 -47.35 11.87
N ALA A 47 29.35 -46.46 10.95
CA ALA A 47 30.66 -45.81 10.93
C ALA A 47 30.88 -44.91 12.15
N VAL A 48 29.84 -44.18 12.57
CA VAL A 48 29.90 -43.32 13.75
C VAL A 48 30.01 -44.15 15.03
N ARG A 49 29.25 -45.25 15.18
CA ARG A 49 29.41 -46.19 16.31
C ARG A 49 30.82 -46.79 16.36
N ALA A 50 31.42 -47.09 15.21
CA ALA A 50 32.79 -47.60 15.14
C ALA A 50 33.81 -46.54 15.59
N ALA A 51 33.69 -45.30 15.09
CA ALA A 51 34.57 -44.20 15.46
C ALA A 51 34.51 -43.87 16.96
N VAL A 52 33.30 -43.85 17.54
CA VAL A 52 33.11 -43.62 18.99
C VAL A 52 33.75 -44.74 19.83
N LYS A 53 33.66 -46.01 19.38
CA LYS A 53 34.33 -47.15 20.04
C LYS A 53 35.86 -47.05 19.97
N GLU A 54 36.41 -46.48 18.89
CA GLU A 54 37.85 -46.28 18.73
C GLU A 54 38.35 -45.19 19.68
N GLN A 55 37.69 -44.03 19.72
CA GLN A 55 38.01 -42.95 20.68
C GLN A 55 37.93 -43.39 22.15
N GLN A 56 37.06 -44.36 22.48
CA GLN A 56 36.97 -44.92 23.83
C GLN A 56 38.19 -45.74 24.22
N LYS A 57 38.84 -46.43 23.28
CA LYS A 57 40.06 -47.18 23.55
C LYS A 57 41.21 -46.25 23.93
N ASP A 58 41.22 -45.04 23.38
CA ASP A 58 42.27 -44.05 23.59
C ASP A 58 42.09 -43.24 24.89
N ALA A 59 40.91 -43.23 25.50
CA ALA A 59 40.55 -42.31 26.60
C ALA A 59 40.76 -42.83 28.05
N GLY A 60 41.15 -44.08 28.27
CA GLY A 60 41.40 -44.64 29.63
C GLY A 60 40.14 -44.92 30.48
N THR A 61 40.26 -45.81 31.47
CA THR A 61 39.15 -46.64 32.00
C THR A 61 38.14 -45.99 32.96
N GLY A 62 38.27 -44.72 33.34
CA GLY A 62 37.43 -44.11 34.39
C GLY A 62 36.29 -43.19 33.92
N ALA A 63 36.58 -42.25 33.02
CA ALA A 63 35.62 -41.23 32.55
C ALA A 63 34.93 -41.60 31.22
N ALA A 64 35.17 -42.81 30.72
CA ALA A 64 34.80 -43.24 29.37
C ALA A 64 33.35 -43.74 29.24
N ALA A 65 32.73 -44.26 30.32
CA ALA A 65 31.41 -44.88 30.24
C ALA A 65 30.26 -43.86 30.11
N ASP A 66 30.32 -42.75 30.84
CA ASP A 66 29.29 -41.70 30.77
C ASP A 66 29.40 -40.91 29.46
N ARG A 67 30.62 -40.56 29.03
CA ARG A 67 30.86 -39.96 27.70
C ARG A 67 30.43 -40.87 26.56
N SER A 68 30.55 -42.20 26.72
CA SER A 68 30.09 -43.18 25.73
C SER A 68 28.57 -43.14 25.53
N ARG A 69 27.80 -43.09 26.63
CA ARG A 69 26.33 -43.00 26.57
C ARG A 69 25.89 -41.68 25.97
N GLU A 70 26.55 -40.59 26.35
CA GLU A 70 26.28 -39.26 25.82
C GLU A 70 26.56 -39.18 24.31
N MET A 71 27.71 -39.69 23.86
CA MET A 71 28.02 -39.78 22.43
C MET A 71 27.02 -40.67 21.68
N GLN A 72 26.67 -41.86 22.19
CA GLN A 72 25.67 -42.72 21.55
C GLN A 72 24.29 -42.06 21.43
N TYR A 73 23.91 -41.25 22.41
CA TYR A 73 22.68 -40.45 22.36
C TYR A 73 22.73 -39.42 21.22
N TYR A 74 23.82 -38.64 21.14
CA TYR A 74 24.00 -37.66 20.05
C TYR A 74 23.99 -38.29 18.67
N VAL A 75 24.61 -39.46 18.52
CA VAL A 75 24.66 -40.18 17.24
C VAL A 75 23.27 -40.63 16.80
N THR A 76 22.49 -41.19 17.73
CA THR A 76 21.11 -41.62 17.46
C THR A 76 20.21 -40.42 17.11
N GLN A 77 20.36 -39.31 17.84
CA GLN A 77 19.62 -38.07 17.59
C GLN A 77 20.00 -37.44 16.23
N ALA A 78 21.28 -37.43 15.89
CA ALA A 78 21.77 -36.87 14.65
C ALA A 78 21.35 -37.72 13.44
N ALA A 79 21.41 -39.06 13.54
CA ALA A 79 20.87 -39.96 12.52
C ALA A 79 19.36 -39.78 12.32
N ALA A 80 18.59 -39.62 13.41
CA ALA A 80 17.17 -39.32 13.34
C ALA A 80 16.89 -37.94 12.71
N THR A 81 17.75 -36.95 12.96
CA THR A 81 17.66 -35.61 12.38
C THR A 81 17.97 -35.63 10.88
N VAL A 82 18.98 -36.38 10.46
CA VAL A 82 19.30 -36.63 9.04
C VAL A 82 18.11 -37.31 8.34
N ARG A 83 17.55 -38.38 8.92
CA ARG A 83 16.35 -39.04 8.36
C ARG A 83 15.16 -38.10 8.25
N ARG A 84 14.94 -37.25 9.26
CA ARG A 84 13.86 -36.26 9.24
C ARG A 84 14.10 -35.17 8.20
N ALA A 85 15.33 -34.70 8.05
CA ALA A 85 15.69 -33.72 7.02
C ALA A 85 15.43 -34.27 5.62
N LEU A 86 15.77 -35.54 5.39
CA LEU A 86 15.53 -36.25 4.14
C LEU A 86 14.04 -36.51 3.88
N SER A 87 13.27 -36.92 4.89
CA SER A 87 11.85 -37.29 4.72
C SER A 87 10.90 -36.09 4.67
N SER A 88 11.23 -34.99 5.36
CA SER A 88 10.40 -33.77 5.35
C SER A 88 10.55 -32.93 4.08
N GLY A 89 11.46 -33.31 3.17
CA GLY A 89 11.86 -32.46 2.07
C GLY A 89 12.46 -31.12 2.53
N GLY A 90 12.92 -31.05 3.79
CA GLY A 90 13.61 -29.89 4.35
C GLY A 90 14.84 -29.55 3.52
N GLY A 91 15.14 -28.25 3.40
CA GLY A 91 16.23 -27.78 2.55
C GLY A 91 17.57 -28.42 2.89
N VAL A 92 18.42 -28.57 1.88
CA VAL A 92 19.79 -29.12 1.97
C VAL A 92 20.60 -28.48 3.11
N SER A 93 20.32 -27.22 3.47
CA SER A 93 20.92 -26.52 4.59
C SER A 93 20.73 -27.23 5.94
N ASN A 94 19.50 -27.65 6.26
CA ASN A 94 19.22 -28.33 7.54
C ASN A 94 19.91 -29.69 7.62
N LEU A 95 20.04 -30.36 6.46
CA LEU A 95 20.79 -31.61 6.35
C LEU A 95 22.29 -31.35 6.56
N GLN A 96 22.84 -30.28 5.98
CA GLN A 96 24.25 -29.91 6.14
C GLN A 96 24.58 -29.62 7.61
N ASP A 97 23.74 -28.86 8.31
CA ASP A 97 23.93 -28.58 9.74
C ASP A 97 23.90 -29.86 10.59
N ALA A 98 22.95 -30.76 10.30
CA ALA A 98 22.87 -32.05 10.98
C ALA A 98 24.12 -32.92 10.72
N LEU A 99 24.62 -32.95 9.49
CA LEU A 99 25.82 -33.70 9.13
C LEU A 99 27.09 -33.08 9.75
N ASN A 100 27.17 -31.76 9.88
CA ASN A 100 28.27 -31.07 10.57
C ASN A 100 28.30 -31.42 12.06
N GLN A 101 27.13 -31.53 12.72
CA GLN A 101 27.05 -31.99 14.11
C GLN A 101 27.54 -33.43 14.27
N VAL A 102 27.19 -34.33 13.34
CA VAL A 102 27.70 -35.71 13.34
C VAL A 102 29.23 -35.73 13.24
N GLN A 103 29.80 -34.93 12.33
CA GLN A 103 31.24 -34.85 12.14
C GLN A 103 31.98 -34.29 13.35
N ALA A 104 31.39 -33.32 14.06
CA ALA A 104 31.97 -32.76 15.28
C ALA A 104 32.05 -33.78 16.42
N VAL A 105 31.06 -34.68 16.52
CA VAL A 105 31.02 -35.75 17.54
C VAL A 105 31.93 -36.93 17.17
N ALA A 106 32.05 -37.28 15.89
CA ALA A 106 32.83 -38.42 15.42
C ALA A 106 33.70 -38.08 14.19
N PRO A 107 34.85 -37.40 14.38
CA PRO A 107 35.73 -36.94 13.30
C PRO A 107 36.60 -38.07 12.71
N SER A 108 35.99 -39.12 12.14
CA SER A 108 36.73 -40.15 11.39
C SER A 108 36.62 -39.93 9.88
N GLU A 109 37.63 -40.35 9.13
CA GLU A 109 37.67 -40.23 7.67
C GLU A 109 36.46 -40.92 7.00
N ASN A 110 36.05 -42.08 7.53
CA ASN A 110 34.88 -42.81 7.03
C ASN A 110 33.56 -42.05 7.29
N VAL A 111 33.40 -41.45 8.46
CA VAL A 111 32.23 -40.62 8.79
C VAL A 111 32.18 -39.39 7.88
N GLN A 112 33.32 -38.72 7.67
CA GLN A 112 33.41 -37.58 6.76
C GLN A 112 33.02 -37.96 5.32
N LYS A 113 33.56 -39.07 4.78
CA LYS A 113 33.21 -39.59 3.44
C LYS A 113 31.72 -39.90 3.30
N LEU A 114 31.12 -40.56 4.30
CA LEU A 114 29.69 -40.89 4.29
C LEU A 114 28.80 -39.64 4.39
N CYS A 115 29.14 -38.69 5.25
CA CYS A 115 28.44 -37.41 5.32
C CYS A 115 28.50 -36.66 3.98
N ALA A 116 29.67 -36.59 3.34
CA ALA A 116 29.81 -35.97 2.02
C ALA A 116 28.96 -36.69 0.95
N LYS A 117 28.94 -38.02 0.97
CA LYS A 117 28.15 -38.84 0.04
C LYS A 117 26.63 -38.67 0.23
N ILE A 118 26.17 -38.60 1.49
CA ILE A 118 24.76 -38.32 1.81
C ILE A 118 24.36 -36.93 1.32
N LEU A 119 25.20 -35.91 1.59
CA LEU A 119 24.94 -34.54 1.15
C LEU A 119 24.84 -34.45 -0.37
N ALA A 120 25.81 -35.03 -1.10
CA ALA A 120 25.80 -35.05 -2.56
C ALA A 120 24.57 -35.78 -3.14
N THR A 121 24.20 -36.91 -2.54
CA THR A 121 23.01 -37.68 -2.97
C THR A 121 21.72 -36.89 -2.73
N ALA A 122 21.60 -36.24 -1.58
CA ALA A 122 20.45 -35.41 -1.25
C ALA A 122 20.35 -34.15 -2.13
N GLN A 123 21.49 -33.53 -2.47
CA GLN A 123 21.56 -32.42 -3.43
C GLN A 123 21.07 -32.86 -4.81
N ALA A 124 21.58 -33.98 -5.34
CA ALA A 124 21.13 -34.51 -6.63
C ALA A 124 19.63 -34.85 -6.64
N GLN A 125 19.10 -35.41 -5.56
CA GLN A 125 17.66 -35.67 -5.41
C GLN A 125 16.83 -34.38 -5.33
N ALA A 126 17.33 -33.35 -4.64
CA ALA A 126 16.68 -32.03 -4.58
C ALA A 126 16.66 -31.37 -5.97
N GLU A 127 17.78 -31.37 -6.69
CA GLU A 127 17.89 -30.84 -8.05
C GLU A 127 16.98 -31.58 -9.03
N ALA A 128 16.93 -32.91 -8.97
CA ALA A 128 16.05 -33.71 -9.83
C ALA A 128 14.57 -33.42 -9.57
N ARG A 129 14.19 -33.28 -8.30
CA ARG A 129 12.82 -32.89 -7.90
C ARG A 129 12.50 -31.47 -8.37
N ASP A 130 13.38 -30.51 -8.12
CA ASP A 130 13.19 -29.12 -8.55
C ASP A 130 13.07 -29.04 -10.07
N LYS A 131 13.91 -29.76 -10.82
CA LYS A 131 13.81 -29.88 -12.26
C LYS A 131 12.46 -30.43 -12.71
N ALA A 132 12.01 -31.55 -12.13
CA ALA A 132 10.72 -32.14 -12.48
C ALA A 132 9.55 -31.17 -12.23
N VAL A 133 9.65 -30.38 -11.17
CA VAL A 133 8.66 -29.34 -10.82
C VAL A 133 8.69 -28.17 -11.80
N ILE A 134 9.88 -27.68 -12.14
CA ILE A 134 10.07 -26.62 -13.11
C ILE A 134 9.52 -27.05 -14.48
N ASP A 135 9.84 -28.27 -14.91
CA ASP A 135 9.40 -28.83 -16.19
C ASP A 135 7.87 -29.00 -16.20
N GLN A 136 7.28 -29.56 -15.15
CA GLN A 136 5.82 -29.70 -15.01
C GLN A 136 5.12 -28.33 -15.02
N THR A 137 5.61 -27.37 -14.24
CA THR A 137 5.01 -26.03 -14.14
C THR A 137 5.10 -25.29 -15.46
N THR A 138 6.25 -25.37 -16.14
CA THR A 138 6.45 -24.75 -17.46
C THR A 138 5.49 -25.34 -18.49
N ALA A 139 5.39 -26.67 -18.55
CA ALA A 139 4.46 -27.33 -19.48
C ALA A 139 2.99 -26.96 -19.23
N GLN A 140 2.56 -26.84 -17.98
CA GLN A 140 1.19 -26.45 -17.64
C GLN A 140 0.92 -24.97 -17.96
N VAL A 141 1.88 -24.08 -17.69
CA VAL A 141 1.77 -22.67 -18.06
C VAL A 141 1.66 -22.52 -19.58
N ASP A 142 2.51 -23.19 -20.35
CA ASP A 142 2.48 -23.13 -21.82
C ASP A 142 1.15 -23.67 -22.38
N ALA A 143 0.65 -24.79 -21.83
CA ALA A 143 -0.64 -25.35 -22.22
C ALA A 143 -1.80 -24.38 -21.90
N ALA A 144 -1.81 -23.80 -20.70
CA ALA A 144 -2.83 -22.83 -20.29
C ALA A 144 -2.81 -21.57 -21.16
N MET A 145 -1.63 -21.07 -21.54
CA MET A 145 -1.51 -19.93 -22.44
C MET A 145 -2.07 -20.25 -23.83
N LYS A 146 -1.77 -21.43 -24.38
CA LYS A 146 -2.35 -21.87 -25.66
C LYS A 146 -3.88 -21.93 -25.58
N THR A 147 -4.44 -22.46 -24.49
CA THR A 147 -5.88 -22.48 -24.25
C THR A 147 -6.47 -21.07 -24.16
N THR A 148 -5.78 -20.15 -23.49
CA THR A 148 -6.20 -18.75 -23.33
C THR A 148 -6.47 -18.05 -24.65
N PHE A 149 -5.57 -18.23 -25.63
CA PHE A 149 -5.73 -17.59 -26.93
C PHE A 149 -6.72 -18.28 -27.85
N ALA A 150 -6.96 -19.59 -27.66
CA ALA A 150 -7.93 -20.36 -28.42
C ALA A 150 -9.37 -20.23 -27.89
N ALA A 151 -9.52 -19.77 -26.64
CA ALA A 151 -10.81 -19.64 -25.98
C ALA A 151 -11.73 -18.62 -26.68
N LYS A 152 -13.00 -19.01 -26.79
CA LYS A 152 -14.09 -18.19 -27.35
C LYS A 152 -15.08 -17.79 -26.28
N THR A 153 -15.18 -18.57 -25.20
CA THR A 153 -16.04 -18.28 -24.06
C THR A 153 -15.21 -18.23 -22.77
N PRO A 154 -15.65 -17.49 -21.73
CA PRO A 154 -14.96 -17.48 -20.44
C PRO A 154 -14.78 -18.90 -19.86
N LYS A 155 -15.79 -19.76 -20.01
CA LYS A 155 -15.81 -21.12 -19.48
C LYS A 155 -14.72 -22.02 -20.05
N ASP A 156 -14.22 -21.72 -21.25
CA ASP A 156 -13.14 -22.49 -21.90
C ASP A 156 -11.83 -22.44 -21.08
N LEU A 157 -11.72 -21.52 -20.11
CA LEU A 157 -10.52 -21.31 -19.28
C LEU A 157 -10.59 -21.92 -17.88
N ASP A 158 -11.77 -22.33 -17.42
CA ASP A 158 -11.99 -22.75 -16.02
C ASP A 158 -11.06 -23.90 -15.61
N ASP A 159 -10.99 -24.95 -16.43
CA ASP A 159 -10.16 -26.14 -16.13
C ASP A 159 -8.67 -25.79 -16.04
N ALA A 160 -8.18 -24.95 -16.96
CA ALA A 160 -6.78 -24.52 -16.97
C ALA A 160 -6.44 -23.60 -15.79
N ILE A 161 -7.38 -22.73 -15.38
CA ILE A 161 -7.26 -21.91 -14.17
C ILE A 161 -7.20 -22.79 -12.93
N ILE A 162 -8.06 -23.79 -12.80
CA ILE A 162 -8.09 -24.72 -11.66
C ILE A 162 -6.77 -25.50 -11.57
N GLN A 163 -6.28 -26.04 -12.70
CA GLN A 163 -5.03 -26.80 -12.74
C GLN A 163 -3.82 -25.95 -12.30
N LEU A 164 -3.67 -24.74 -12.85
CA LEU A 164 -2.59 -23.84 -12.47
C LEU A 164 -2.71 -23.34 -11.01
N SER A 165 -3.93 -23.08 -10.54
CA SER A 165 -4.16 -22.64 -9.16
C SER A 165 -3.73 -23.72 -8.17
N ASN A 166 -4.01 -24.99 -8.45
CA ASN A 166 -3.59 -26.12 -7.62
C ASN A 166 -2.07 -26.27 -7.55
N LEU A 167 -1.33 -25.99 -8.63
CA LEU A 167 0.14 -25.95 -8.61
C LEU A 167 0.68 -24.87 -7.67
N SER A 168 -0.04 -23.75 -7.56
CA SER A 168 0.39 -22.56 -6.81
C SER A 168 0.09 -22.57 -5.31
N LEU A 169 -0.90 -23.37 -4.89
CA LEU A 169 -1.35 -23.50 -3.50
C LEU A 169 -0.66 -24.65 -2.75
N GLY A 170 -0.24 -25.71 -3.47
CA GLY A 170 0.24 -26.95 -2.87
C GLY A 170 1.72 -26.98 -2.45
N ARG A 171 2.49 -25.89 -2.57
CA ARG A 171 3.97 -25.96 -2.44
C ARG A 171 4.51 -25.05 -1.34
N ASN A 172 5.14 -25.68 -0.35
CA ASN A 172 5.69 -25.10 0.87
C ASN A 172 6.88 -24.14 0.65
N TYR A 173 7.14 -23.32 1.67
CA TYR A 173 8.25 -22.36 1.82
C TYR A 173 9.68 -22.91 1.67
N ASN A 174 9.86 -24.22 1.50
CA ASN A 174 11.18 -24.89 1.43
C ASN A 174 11.64 -25.19 -0.02
N SER A 175 11.01 -24.61 -1.03
CA SER A 175 11.41 -24.78 -2.43
C SER A 175 12.57 -23.84 -2.81
N SER A 176 13.41 -24.25 -3.77
CA SER A 176 14.48 -23.39 -4.29
C SER A 176 13.91 -22.13 -4.95
N GLU A 177 14.75 -21.09 -5.03
CA GLU A 177 14.38 -19.83 -5.68
C GLU A 177 13.92 -20.04 -7.13
N ALA A 178 14.54 -20.98 -7.86
CA ALA A 178 14.14 -21.32 -9.22
C ALA A 178 12.71 -21.87 -9.29
N VAL A 179 12.34 -22.76 -8.36
CA VAL A 179 10.97 -23.27 -8.25
C VAL A 179 10.01 -22.16 -7.85
N GLN A 180 10.37 -21.31 -6.89
CA GLN A 180 9.53 -20.18 -6.47
C GLN A 180 9.24 -19.22 -7.63
N ARG A 181 10.26 -18.86 -8.42
CA ARG A 181 10.08 -18.03 -9.62
C ARG A 181 9.10 -18.66 -10.62
N LYS A 182 9.11 -19.98 -10.78
CA LYS A 182 8.18 -20.70 -11.65
C LYS A 182 6.76 -20.79 -11.08
N VAL A 183 6.62 -20.91 -9.76
CA VAL A 183 5.31 -20.85 -9.10
C VAL A 183 4.70 -19.45 -9.22
N GLU A 184 5.49 -18.39 -9.04
CA GLU A 184 5.04 -17.01 -9.28
C GLU A 184 4.65 -16.80 -10.75
N GLN A 185 5.39 -17.39 -11.68
CA GLN A 185 5.01 -17.41 -13.10
C GLN A 185 3.62 -18.06 -13.30
N ALA A 186 3.32 -19.17 -12.63
CA ALA A 186 1.99 -19.79 -12.70
C ALA A 186 0.88 -18.91 -12.08
N ARG A 187 1.15 -18.21 -10.97
CA ARG A 187 0.20 -17.26 -10.35
C ARG A 187 -0.10 -16.08 -11.25
N ALA A 188 0.93 -15.54 -11.89
CA ALA A 188 0.78 -14.51 -12.90
C ALA A 188 -0.08 -15.02 -14.08
N ALA A 189 0.17 -16.24 -14.58
CA ALA A 189 -0.65 -16.82 -15.64
C ALA A 189 -2.13 -16.95 -15.24
N VAL A 190 -2.44 -17.39 -14.02
CA VAL A 190 -3.83 -17.45 -13.51
C VAL A 190 -4.48 -16.06 -13.51
N THR A 191 -3.78 -15.04 -12.99
CA THR A 191 -4.34 -13.68 -12.93
C THR A 191 -4.57 -13.11 -14.33
N PHE A 192 -3.66 -13.37 -15.27
CA PHE A 192 -3.84 -13.02 -16.68
C PHE A 192 -5.09 -13.70 -17.26
N MET A 193 -5.25 -15.01 -17.04
CA MET A 193 -6.39 -15.78 -17.54
C MET A 193 -7.74 -15.29 -16.99
N CYS A 194 -7.83 -14.94 -15.72
CA CYS A 194 -9.06 -14.37 -15.14
C CYS A 194 -9.43 -13.03 -15.81
N ARG A 195 -8.45 -12.14 -16.03
CA ARG A 195 -8.70 -10.89 -16.78
C ARG A 195 -9.09 -11.19 -18.22
N TRP A 196 -8.56 -12.25 -18.82
CA TRP A 196 -8.97 -12.68 -20.15
C TRP A 196 -10.41 -13.22 -20.17
N GLN A 197 -10.84 -13.94 -19.14
CA GLN A 197 -12.25 -14.31 -18.96
C GLN A 197 -13.16 -13.08 -18.90
N ASP A 198 -12.75 -12.03 -18.17
CA ASP A 198 -13.50 -10.77 -18.11
C ASP A 198 -13.61 -10.12 -19.51
N TYR A 199 -12.52 -10.11 -20.27
CA TYR A 199 -12.53 -9.63 -21.66
C TYR A 199 -13.52 -10.44 -22.52
N LEU A 200 -13.44 -11.78 -22.49
CA LEU A 200 -14.33 -12.66 -23.26
C LEU A 200 -15.80 -12.49 -22.84
N ALA A 201 -16.07 -12.33 -21.55
CA ALA A 201 -17.42 -12.10 -21.02
C ALA A 201 -18.00 -10.78 -21.53
N ASN A 202 -17.23 -9.69 -21.46
CA ASN A 202 -17.66 -8.39 -21.97
C ASN A 202 -17.83 -8.38 -23.49
N LYS A 203 -16.92 -9.03 -24.23
CA LYS A 203 -17.03 -9.18 -25.68
C LYS A 203 -18.28 -9.95 -26.08
N ASN A 204 -18.56 -11.07 -25.42
CA ASN A 204 -19.72 -11.92 -25.73
C ASN A 204 -21.06 -11.26 -25.35
N ASN A 205 -21.05 -10.32 -24.42
CA ASN A 205 -22.21 -9.50 -24.04
C ASN A 205 -22.31 -8.17 -24.83
N GLU A 206 -21.54 -8.02 -25.92
CA GLU A 206 -21.49 -6.80 -26.75
C GLU A 206 -21.08 -5.52 -26.00
N ASN A 207 -20.46 -5.64 -24.81
CA ASN A 207 -19.93 -4.52 -24.04
C ASN A 207 -18.49 -4.20 -24.48
N ILE A 208 -18.37 -3.62 -25.67
CA ILE A 208 -17.09 -3.39 -26.35
C ILE A 208 -16.16 -2.46 -25.56
N ASP A 209 -16.69 -1.43 -24.90
CA ASP A 209 -15.89 -0.47 -24.12
C ASP A 209 -15.28 -1.11 -22.86
N ALA A 210 -16.05 -1.95 -22.16
CA ALA A 210 -15.53 -2.70 -21.02
C ALA A 210 -14.50 -3.74 -21.47
N ALA A 211 -14.77 -4.47 -22.57
CA ALA A 211 -13.82 -5.42 -23.15
C ALA A 211 -12.50 -4.73 -23.53
N ARG A 212 -12.56 -3.54 -24.15
CA ARG A 212 -11.38 -2.72 -24.47
C ARG A 212 -10.65 -2.27 -23.21
N THR A 213 -11.37 -1.80 -22.19
CA THR A 213 -10.77 -1.35 -20.93
C THR A 213 -9.97 -2.47 -20.26
N VAL A 214 -10.51 -3.70 -20.25
CA VAL A 214 -9.80 -4.88 -19.74
C VAL A 214 -8.50 -5.13 -20.52
N LEU A 215 -8.56 -5.12 -21.87
CA LEU A 215 -7.37 -5.29 -22.71
C LEU A 215 -6.36 -4.15 -22.57
N GLN A 216 -6.80 -2.89 -22.41
CA GLN A 216 -5.91 -1.75 -22.18
C GLN A 216 -5.15 -1.88 -20.86
N LYS A 217 -5.84 -2.30 -19.79
CA LYS A 217 -5.19 -2.60 -18.50
C LYS A 217 -4.19 -3.74 -18.66
N LEU A 218 -4.54 -4.80 -19.38
CA LEU A 218 -3.60 -5.90 -19.69
C LEU A 218 -2.38 -5.42 -20.50
N ALA A 219 -2.56 -4.51 -21.46
CA ALA A 219 -1.47 -3.95 -22.27
C ALA A 219 -0.55 -2.96 -21.51
N GLN A 220 -1.02 -2.42 -20.38
CA GLN A 220 -0.25 -1.53 -19.50
C GLN A 220 0.50 -2.30 -18.40
N ASP A 221 -0.05 -3.43 -17.97
CA ASP A 221 0.47 -4.28 -16.89
C ASP A 221 1.44 -5.36 -17.41
N THR A 222 2.36 -4.99 -18.32
CA THR A 222 3.28 -5.95 -18.96
C THR A 222 4.39 -6.44 -18.04
N SER A 223 4.67 -5.73 -16.94
CA SER A 223 5.66 -6.14 -15.93
C SER A 223 5.26 -7.42 -15.21
N SER A 224 3.96 -7.66 -15.08
CA SER A 224 3.40 -8.79 -14.33
C SER A 224 3.14 -10.01 -15.23
N TYR A 225 3.02 -9.83 -16.55
CA TYR A 225 2.56 -10.87 -17.48
C TYR A 225 3.41 -10.95 -18.76
N PRO A 226 4.64 -11.51 -18.72
CA PRO A 226 5.52 -11.59 -19.89
C PRO A 226 5.09 -12.63 -20.95
N PHE A 227 3.92 -13.25 -20.81
CA PHE A 227 3.47 -14.35 -21.67
C PHE A 227 2.91 -13.91 -23.01
N VAL A 228 2.46 -12.65 -23.10
CA VAL A 228 1.77 -12.13 -24.28
C VAL A 228 2.47 -10.87 -24.76
N PRO A 229 2.96 -10.83 -26.00
CA PRO A 229 3.47 -9.61 -26.58
C PRO A 229 2.39 -8.53 -26.55
N ARG A 230 2.75 -7.33 -26.08
CA ARG A 230 1.82 -6.19 -26.04
C ARG A 230 1.15 -5.94 -27.40
N SER A 231 1.86 -6.19 -28.51
CA SER A 231 1.33 -6.06 -29.87
C SER A 231 0.11 -6.95 -30.14
N GLU A 232 0.06 -8.16 -29.61
CA GLU A 232 -1.10 -9.07 -29.76
C GLU A 232 -2.32 -8.52 -29.00
N ILE A 233 -2.11 -7.96 -27.80
CA ILE A 233 -3.19 -7.33 -27.02
C ILE A 233 -3.71 -6.10 -27.75
N LEU A 234 -2.82 -5.28 -28.32
CA LEU A 234 -3.18 -4.10 -29.11
C LEU A 234 -3.96 -4.48 -30.37
N GLN A 235 -3.55 -5.53 -31.08
CA GLN A 235 -4.29 -6.03 -32.23
C GLN A 235 -5.73 -6.42 -31.85
N ARG A 236 -5.93 -7.10 -30.72
CA ARG A 236 -7.28 -7.44 -30.25
C ARG A 236 -8.11 -6.22 -29.82
N ILE A 237 -7.46 -5.17 -29.33
CA ILE A 237 -8.12 -3.88 -29.07
C ILE A 237 -8.62 -3.26 -30.38
N ASP A 238 -7.84 -3.37 -31.46
CA ASP A 238 -8.21 -2.87 -32.78
C ASP A 238 -9.34 -3.70 -33.41
N GLU A 239 -9.28 -5.03 -33.29
CA GLU A 239 -10.29 -5.99 -33.79
C GLU A 239 -11.66 -5.82 -33.12
N LEU A 240 -11.71 -5.34 -31.87
CA LEU A 240 -12.96 -5.01 -31.21
C LEU A 240 -13.75 -3.91 -31.93
N GLY A 241 -13.11 -3.18 -32.86
CA GLY A 241 -13.71 -2.10 -33.61
C GLY A 241 -13.92 -0.88 -32.72
N VAL A 242 -13.39 0.26 -33.15
CA VAL A 242 -13.88 1.53 -32.60
C VAL A 242 -15.09 1.88 -33.43
N ASP A 243 -16.27 1.86 -32.84
CA ASP A 243 -17.33 2.70 -33.36
C ASP A 243 -16.88 4.16 -33.13
N LYS A 244 -16.10 4.69 -34.07
CA LYS A 244 -15.58 6.07 -34.04
C LYS A 244 -16.72 7.09 -34.07
N SER A 245 -17.95 6.64 -34.32
CA SER A 245 -19.18 7.43 -34.18
C SER A 245 -19.57 7.67 -32.72
N ARG A 246 -19.07 6.89 -31.76
CA ARG A 246 -19.23 7.12 -30.32
C ARG A 246 -18.09 7.96 -29.73
N VAL A 247 -17.60 8.96 -30.48
CA VAL A 247 -16.97 10.13 -29.84
C VAL A 247 -18.10 10.79 -29.07
N GLY A 248 -18.21 10.43 -27.80
CA GLY A 248 -19.29 10.85 -26.91
C GLY A 248 -19.50 12.34 -26.99
N ASP A 249 -20.78 12.74 -27.01
CA ASP A 249 -21.20 14.13 -26.94
C ASP A 249 -20.25 14.91 -25.99
N PRO A 250 -19.66 16.03 -26.44
CA PRO A 250 -18.67 16.74 -25.65
C PRO A 250 -19.25 17.15 -24.31
N LEU A 251 -18.40 17.12 -23.26
CA LEU A 251 -18.78 17.61 -21.94
C LEU A 251 -19.36 19.03 -22.05
N PRO A 252 -20.46 19.34 -21.34
CA PRO A 252 -21.02 20.68 -21.33
C PRO A 252 -19.96 21.68 -20.85
N SER A 253 -19.78 22.75 -21.60
CA SER A 253 -18.87 23.82 -21.22
C SER A 253 -19.35 24.50 -19.94
N LEU A 254 -18.44 24.69 -18.99
CA LEU A 254 -18.68 25.48 -17.78
C LEU A 254 -18.32 26.95 -17.97
N GLN A 255 -17.74 27.32 -19.11
CA GLN A 255 -17.33 28.69 -19.35
C GLN A 255 -18.54 29.62 -19.35
N GLY A 256 -18.49 30.64 -18.47
CA GLY A 256 -19.57 31.63 -18.34
C GLY A 256 -20.81 31.15 -17.57
N LYS A 257 -20.80 29.91 -17.06
CA LYS A 257 -21.89 29.39 -16.21
C LYS A 257 -21.85 30.01 -14.82
N LYS A 258 -23.03 30.11 -14.21
CA LYS A 258 -23.26 30.69 -12.88
C LYS A 258 -23.74 29.65 -11.89
N LEU A 259 -23.75 29.98 -10.60
CA LEU A 259 -24.24 29.07 -9.56
C LEU A 259 -25.70 28.65 -9.80
N ALA A 260 -26.49 29.51 -10.45
CA ALA A 260 -27.86 29.22 -10.85
C ALA A 260 -27.98 28.07 -11.88
N ASP A 261 -26.93 27.79 -12.66
CA ASP A 261 -26.91 26.73 -13.67
C ASP A 261 -26.53 25.35 -13.11
N LEU A 262 -26.12 25.28 -11.83
CA LEU A 262 -25.46 24.11 -11.25
C LEU A 262 -26.28 22.81 -11.36
N ASP A 263 -27.57 22.87 -11.03
CA ASP A 263 -28.44 21.69 -11.08
C ASP A 263 -28.66 21.20 -12.52
N ALA A 264 -28.78 22.11 -13.48
CA ALA A 264 -28.93 21.78 -14.89
C ALA A 264 -27.65 21.14 -15.46
N LEU A 265 -26.48 21.69 -15.10
CA LEU A 265 -25.19 21.14 -15.49
C LEU A 265 -24.96 19.73 -14.94
N TYR A 266 -25.35 19.49 -13.67
CA TYR A 266 -25.25 18.17 -13.07
C TYR A 266 -26.14 17.16 -13.81
N ARG A 267 -27.41 17.51 -14.10
CA ARG A 267 -28.32 16.64 -14.85
C ARG A 267 -27.80 16.33 -16.25
N GLN A 268 -27.36 17.34 -17.00
CA GLN A 268 -26.79 17.14 -18.33
C GLN A 268 -25.56 16.22 -18.30
N THR A 269 -24.67 16.40 -17.32
CA THR A 269 -23.49 15.54 -17.17
C THR A 269 -23.88 14.11 -16.76
N ALA A 270 -24.96 13.93 -15.99
CA ALA A 270 -25.47 12.62 -15.59
C ALA A 270 -26.09 11.87 -16.78
N GLU A 271 -26.89 12.54 -17.60
CA GLU A 271 -27.44 11.98 -18.84
C GLU A 271 -26.33 11.55 -19.82
N LEU A 272 -25.23 12.30 -19.86
CA LEU A 272 -24.05 11.92 -20.65
C LEU A 272 -23.34 10.69 -20.11
N LYS A 273 -23.33 10.49 -18.78
CA LYS A 273 -22.75 9.29 -18.17
C LYS A 273 -23.51 8.04 -18.59
N ASP A 274 -24.84 8.09 -18.64
CA ASP A 274 -25.66 6.95 -19.05
C ASP A 274 -25.36 6.53 -20.50
N LYS A 275 -25.01 7.50 -21.36
CA LYS A 275 -24.57 7.25 -22.73
C LYS A 275 -23.10 6.84 -22.85
N ASN A 276 -22.28 7.09 -21.83
CA ASN A 276 -20.83 6.94 -21.85
C ASN A 276 -20.33 6.31 -20.53
N MET A 277 -20.81 5.10 -20.21
CA MET A 277 -20.68 4.43 -18.90
C MET A 277 -19.23 4.18 -18.41
N SER A 278 -18.20 4.56 -19.17
CA SER A 278 -16.79 4.34 -18.82
C SER A 278 -15.90 5.55 -19.09
N ASN A 279 -16.46 6.76 -19.25
CA ASN A 279 -15.64 7.96 -19.45
C ASN A 279 -15.20 8.58 -18.10
N PRO A 280 -13.90 8.50 -17.73
CA PRO A 280 -13.41 8.99 -16.44
C PRO A 280 -13.56 10.50 -16.26
N GLN A 281 -13.57 11.29 -17.34
CA GLN A 281 -13.74 12.74 -17.29
C GLN A 281 -15.18 13.11 -16.90
N ILE A 282 -16.18 12.37 -17.39
CA ILE A 282 -17.59 12.56 -17.03
C ILE A 282 -17.80 12.22 -15.55
N GLU A 283 -17.21 11.13 -15.07
CA GLU A 283 -17.29 10.76 -13.65
C GLU A 283 -16.58 11.78 -12.76
N GLY A 284 -15.40 12.24 -13.15
CA GLY A 284 -14.68 13.30 -12.46
C GLY A 284 -15.50 14.58 -12.38
N ARG A 285 -16.11 14.99 -13.49
CA ARG A 285 -16.95 16.19 -13.55
C ARG A 285 -18.21 16.06 -12.69
N LEU A 286 -18.89 14.92 -12.72
CA LEU A 286 -20.06 14.67 -11.87
C LEU A 286 -19.72 14.77 -10.40
N ARG A 287 -18.59 14.18 -9.98
CA ARG A 287 -18.13 14.24 -8.60
C ARG A 287 -17.80 15.67 -8.18
N ALA A 288 -17.15 16.43 -9.05
CA ALA A 288 -16.82 17.84 -8.80
C ALA A 288 -18.09 18.71 -8.69
N LEU A 289 -19.06 18.56 -9.62
CA LEU A 289 -20.34 19.27 -9.55
C LEU A 289 -21.14 18.89 -8.30
N ARG A 290 -21.16 17.60 -7.94
CA ARG A 290 -21.84 17.11 -6.73
C ARG A 290 -21.27 17.75 -5.47
N GLN A 291 -19.95 17.88 -5.38
CA GLN A 291 -19.30 18.57 -4.26
C GLN A 291 -19.77 20.01 -4.09
N VAL A 292 -19.95 20.76 -5.20
CA VAL A 292 -20.48 22.14 -5.15
C VAL A 292 -21.96 22.14 -4.74
N ILE A 293 -22.76 21.16 -5.20
CA ILE A 293 -24.17 21.02 -4.79
C ILE A 293 -24.27 20.75 -3.29
N ASP A 294 -23.48 19.80 -2.78
CA ASP A 294 -23.48 19.47 -1.35
C ASP A 294 -23.03 20.67 -0.53
N ALA A 295 -22.00 21.41 -0.96
CA ALA A 295 -21.56 22.65 -0.32
C ALA A 295 -22.68 23.71 -0.26
N LYS A 296 -23.43 23.88 -1.36
CA LYS A 296 -24.57 24.81 -1.44
C LYS A 296 -25.66 24.43 -0.44
N GLN A 297 -26.02 23.15 -0.38
CA GLN A 297 -27.02 22.64 0.58
C GLN A 297 -26.58 22.88 2.04
N GLN A 298 -25.30 22.64 2.36
CA GLN A 298 -24.77 22.92 3.70
C GLN A 298 -24.83 24.42 4.04
N ALA A 299 -24.52 25.30 3.08
CA ALA A 299 -24.59 26.75 3.29
C ALA A 299 -26.04 27.22 3.51
N GLU A 300 -26.99 26.71 2.73
CA GLU A 300 -28.43 27.00 2.88
C GLU A 300 -28.98 26.49 4.24
N ALA A 301 -28.44 25.39 4.75
CA ALA A 301 -28.76 24.87 6.09
C ALA A 301 -28.08 25.63 7.25
N GLY A 302 -27.26 26.66 6.96
CA GLY A 302 -26.49 27.40 7.96
C GLY A 302 -25.26 26.67 8.50
N LEU A 303 -24.88 25.53 7.92
CA LEU A 303 -23.72 24.71 8.30
C LEU A 303 -22.45 25.21 7.60
N TYR A 304 -22.10 26.48 7.83
CA TYR A 304 -21.05 27.19 7.08
C TYR A 304 -19.67 26.54 7.17
N GLY A 305 -19.32 25.91 8.30
CA GLY A 305 -18.04 25.19 8.43
C GLY A 305 -17.93 23.99 7.49
N GLN A 306 -19.02 23.25 7.30
CA GLN A 306 -19.06 22.12 6.36
C GLN A 306 -19.04 22.63 4.91
N ALA A 307 -19.83 23.66 4.60
CA ALA A 307 -19.84 24.31 3.29
C ALA A 307 -18.45 24.83 2.90
N PHE A 308 -17.75 25.48 3.85
CA PHE A 308 -16.39 25.97 3.66
C PHE A 308 -15.42 24.83 3.35
N SER A 309 -15.46 23.76 4.14
CA SER A 309 -14.63 22.56 3.93
C SER A 309 -14.84 21.93 2.55
N TYR A 310 -16.09 21.81 2.08
CA TYR A 310 -16.36 21.33 0.73
C TYR A 310 -15.80 22.25 -0.36
N CYS A 311 -15.80 23.57 -0.16
CA CYS A 311 -15.27 24.54 -1.13
C CYS A 311 -13.72 24.58 -1.15
N THR A 312 -13.06 24.36 -0.01
CA THR A 312 -11.60 24.47 0.11
C THR A 312 -10.88 23.13 -0.05
N ASN A 313 -11.53 22.00 0.21
CA ASN A 313 -10.99 20.66 -0.04
C ASN A 313 -11.11 20.29 -1.53
N ARG A 314 -10.27 20.91 -2.37
CA ARG A 314 -10.39 20.84 -3.83
C ARG A 314 -10.11 19.44 -4.37
N TYR A 315 -10.95 19.04 -5.34
CA TYR A 315 -10.66 17.86 -6.16
C TYR A 315 -9.38 18.08 -6.98
N ALA A 316 -8.43 17.15 -6.89
CA ALA A 316 -7.27 17.16 -7.76
C ALA A 316 -7.69 16.76 -9.18
N GLY A 317 -7.16 17.45 -10.20
CA GLY A 317 -7.46 17.19 -11.60
C GLY A 317 -8.08 18.37 -12.33
N GLN A 318 -8.26 18.22 -13.64
CA GLN A 318 -8.78 19.26 -14.52
C GLN A 318 -10.25 19.58 -14.21
N GLU A 319 -11.03 18.55 -13.89
CA GLU A 319 -12.47 18.68 -13.62
C GLU A 319 -12.75 19.54 -12.39
N GLY A 320 -11.86 19.49 -11.39
CA GLY A 320 -11.89 20.36 -10.22
C GLY A 320 -11.56 21.82 -10.54
N GLN A 321 -10.65 22.05 -11.49
CA GLN A 321 -10.34 23.40 -11.98
C GLN A 321 -11.51 23.99 -12.78
N ASP A 322 -12.19 23.16 -13.56
CA ASP A 322 -13.29 23.62 -14.40
C ASP A 322 -14.51 24.10 -13.59
N VAL A 323 -14.75 23.53 -12.41
CA VAL A 323 -15.84 23.97 -11.49
C VAL A 323 -15.41 25.09 -10.55
N LEU A 324 -14.13 25.48 -10.52
CA LEU A 324 -13.61 26.49 -9.60
C LEU A 324 -14.38 27.83 -9.64
N PRO A 325 -14.77 28.38 -10.80
CA PRO A 325 -15.56 29.61 -10.84
C PRO A 325 -16.88 29.50 -10.07
N LEU A 326 -17.57 28.36 -10.19
CA LEU A 326 -18.83 28.09 -9.47
C LEU A 326 -18.58 27.96 -7.96
N THR A 327 -17.49 27.29 -7.57
CA THR A 327 -17.08 27.17 -6.17
C THR A 327 -16.75 28.53 -5.54
N LEU A 328 -16.04 29.41 -6.26
CA LEU A 328 -15.71 30.75 -5.77
C LEU A 328 -16.95 31.65 -5.67
N GLU A 329 -17.87 31.56 -6.64
CA GLU A 329 -19.16 32.26 -6.59
C GLU A 329 -19.97 31.80 -5.37
N LEU A 330 -20.07 30.48 -5.15
CA LEU A 330 -20.74 29.92 -3.97
C LEU A 330 -20.08 30.38 -2.67
N LEU A 331 -18.76 30.31 -2.58
CA LEU A 331 -18.03 30.69 -1.37
C LEU A 331 -18.34 32.13 -0.95
N MET A 332 -18.42 33.07 -1.90
CA MET A 332 -18.78 34.47 -1.61
C MET A 332 -20.16 34.64 -0.98
N THR A 333 -21.10 33.73 -1.22
CA THR A 333 -22.47 33.85 -0.68
C THR A 333 -22.54 33.66 0.84
N PHE A 334 -21.57 32.96 1.43
CA PHE A 334 -21.58 32.63 2.86
C PHE A 334 -20.28 32.95 3.60
N LEU A 335 -19.19 33.33 2.90
CA LEU A 335 -17.89 33.59 3.53
C LEU A 335 -17.93 34.65 4.66
N PRO A 336 -18.64 35.80 4.53
CA PRO A 336 -18.78 36.75 5.64
C PRO A 336 -19.49 36.18 6.86
N LYS A 337 -20.45 35.27 6.65
CA LYS A 337 -21.22 34.58 7.69
C LYS A 337 -20.40 33.49 8.37
N TYR A 338 -19.67 32.71 7.59
CA TYR A 338 -18.70 31.72 8.09
C TYR A 338 -17.69 32.36 9.06
N LEU A 339 -17.22 33.56 8.72
CA LEU A 339 -16.28 34.31 9.54
C LEU A 339 -16.94 35.07 10.71
N GLU A 340 -18.27 35.12 10.77
CA GLU A 340 -19.06 35.87 11.76
C GLU A 340 -18.75 37.37 11.77
N ILE A 341 -18.56 37.96 10.59
CA ILE A 341 -18.14 39.36 10.43
C ILE A 341 -18.98 40.16 9.44
N GLU A 342 -20.06 39.57 8.90
CA GLU A 342 -20.90 40.16 7.85
C GLU A 342 -21.34 41.61 8.17
N ALA A 343 -21.75 41.87 9.42
CA ALA A 343 -22.19 43.20 9.83
C ALA A 343 -21.06 44.25 9.83
N ALA A 344 -19.84 43.85 10.19
CA ALA A 344 -18.69 44.76 10.28
C ALA A 344 -17.94 44.90 8.95
N TYR A 345 -18.00 43.86 8.12
CA TYR A 345 -17.27 43.77 6.85
C TYR A 345 -18.15 43.10 5.78
N PRO A 346 -19.17 43.79 5.25
CA PRO A 346 -19.99 43.24 4.19
C PRO A 346 -19.16 42.98 2.91
N ALA A 347 -19.55 41.96 2.15
CA ALA A 347 -18.99 41.69 0.83
C ALA A 347 -19.46 42.75 -0.18
N LYS A 348 -18.58 43.12 -1.12
CA LYS A 348 -18.90 44.01 -2.25
C LYS A 348 -19.30 43.18 -3.47
N ALA A 349 -20.03 43.78 -4.40
CA ALA A 349 -20.56 43.10 -5.58
C ALA A 349 -19.48 42.52 -6.52
N ASP A 350 -18.29 43.12 -6.52
CA ASP A 350 -17.13 42.77 -7.33
C ASP A 350 -16.05 42.01 -6.56
N ASP A 351 -16.27 41.70 -5.28
CA ASP A 351 -15.33 40.94 -4.48
C ASP A 351 -15.26 39.47 -4.97
N THR A 352 -14.05 39.01 -5.24
CA THR A 352 -13.74 37.56 -5.23
C THR A 352 -13.39 37.13 -3.80
N PRO A 353 -13.44 35.82 -3.45
CA PRO A 353 -13.07 35.37 -2.11
C PRO A 353 -11.70 35.84 -1.65
N VAL A 354 -10.72 35.83 -2.55
CA VAL A 354 -9.34 36.26 -2.26
C VAL A 354 -9.30 37.77 -1.99
N VAL A 355 -9.92 38.57 -2.86
CA VAL A 355 -9.96 40.04 -2.73
C VAL A 355 -10.72 40.47 -1.47
N TYR A 356 -11.85 39.82 -1.18
CA TYR A 356 -12.61 40.03 0.05
C TYR A 356 -11.73 39.80 1.29
N LEU A 357 -11.08 38.63 1.37
CA LEU A 357 -10.27 38.26 2.54
C LEU A 357 -9.07 39.20 2.72
N GLN A 358 -8.38 39.59 1.64
CA GLN A 358 -7.30 40.57 1.72
C GLN A 358 -7.80 41.94 2.23
N ARG A 359 -8.90 42.43 1.68
CA ARG A 359 -9.51 43.71 2.09
C ARG A 359 -9.92 43.69 3.57
N VAL A 360 -10.54 42.60 4.03
CA VAL A 360 -10.93 42.46 5.43
C VAL A 360 -9.70 42.39 6.33
N ASN A 361 -8.67 41.63 5.94
CA ASN A 361 -7.41 41.52 6.67
C ASN A 361 -6.76 42.89 6.88
N ASP A 362 -6.66 43.71 5.83
CA ASP A 362 -6.07 45.05 5.92
C ASP A 362 -6.91 45.97 6.82
N ALA A 363 -8.23 45.94 6.66
CA ALA A 363 -9.14 46.76 7.45
C ALA A 363 -9.19 46.36 8.93
N SER A 364 -9.15 45.06 9.25
CA SER A 364 -9.13 44.58 10.63
C SER A 364 -7.80 44.89 11.31
N ARG A 365 -6.68 44.79 10.59
CA ARG A 365 -5.36 45.18 11.10
C ARG A 365 -5.27 46.67 11.41
N ALA A 366 -5.76 47.52 10.51
CA ALA A 366 -5.77 48.97 10.72
C ALA A 366 -6.58 49.36 11.98
N LYS A 367 -7.62 48.58 12.32
CA LYS A 367 -8.41 48.76 13.55
C LYS A 367 -7.81 48.08 14.78
N GLY A 368 -6.75 47.29 14.63
CA GLY A 368 -6.21 46.46 15.71
C GLY A 368 -7.12 45.29 16.12
N ASP A 369 -8.06 44.87 15.26
CA ASP A 369 -8.90 43.70 15.49
C ASP A 369 -8.16 42.41 15.07
N TRP A 370 -7.24 41.98 15.92
CA TRP A 370 -6.38 40.83 15.67
C TRP A 370 -7.15 39.51 15.68
N LYS A 371 -8.28 39.41 16.38
CA LYS A 371 -9.14 38.21 16.38
C LYS A 371 -9.80 38.00 15.01
N THR A 372 -10.32 39.06 14.40
CA THR A 372 -10.84 38.99 13.04
C THR A 372 -9.72 38.74 12.03
N THR A 373 -8.59 39.43 12.19
CA THR A 373 -7.40 39.22 11.34
C THR A 373 -6.97 37.75 11.33
N ALA A 374 -6.89 37.09 12.49
CA ALA A 374 -6.52 35.68 12.59
C ALA A 374 -7.48 34.76 11.81
N ARG A 375 -8.79 34.95 11.98
CA ARG A 375 -9.83 34.14 11.29
C ARG A 375 -9.77 34.34 9.78
N VAL A 376 -9.62 35.58 9.34
CA VAL A 376 -9.55 35.94 7.92
C VAL A 376 -8.29 35.38 7.28
N LEU A 377 -7.14 35.45 7.95
CA LEU A 377 -5.87 34.95 7.43
C LEU A 377 -5.88 33.42 7.29
N GLU A 378 -6.49 32.70 8.25
CA GLU A 378 -6.65 31.25 8.14
C GLU A 378 -7.58 30.87 6.98
N ALA A 379 -8.70 31.58 6.80
CA ALA A 379 -9.56 31.38 5.63
C ALA A 379 -8.81 31.71 4.32
N TYR A 380 -8.04 32.80 4.29
CA TYR A 380 -7.23 33.20 3.14
C TYR A 380 -6.22 32.12 2.76
N ARG A 381 -5.55 31.53 3.75
CA ARG A 381 -4.63 30.41 3.56
C ARG A 381 -5.30 29.26 2.81
N GLN A 382 -6.48 28.84 3.25
CA GLN A 382 -7.20 27.71 2.65
C GLN A 382 -7.78 28.02 1.26
N VAL A 383 -8.23 29.26 1.04
CA VAL A 383 -8.85 29.69 -0.22
C VAL A 383 -7.80 29.98 -1.30
N ALA A 384 -6.71 30.66 -0.96
CA ALA A 384 -5.68 31.04 -1.92
C ALA A 384 -4.65 29.92 -2.17
N PHE A 385 -4.34 29.11 -1.15
CA PHE A 385 -3.22 28.16 -1.18
C PHE A 385 -3.62 26.73 -0.81
N ALA A 386 -4.63 26.21 -1.50
CA ALA A 386 -5.04 24.80 -1.38
C ALA A 386 -3.87 23.83 -1.63
N ASN A 387 -4.03 22.58 -1.18
CA ASN A 387 -3.06 21.47 -1.40
C ASN A 387 -1.68 21.64 -0.73
N GLY A 388 -1.61 22.35 0.39
CA GLY A 388 -0.39 22.42 1.22
C GLY A 388 0.70 23.35 0.68
N GLN A 389 0.43 24.13 -0.37
CA GLN A 389 1.37 25.11 -0.91
C GLN A 389 1.28 26.48 -0.21
N THR A 390 1.14 26.48 1.11
CA THR A 390 1.09 27.74 1.87
C THR A 390 2.47 28.38 1.95
N PRO A 391 2.63 29.65 1.50
CA PRO A 391 3.88 30.39 1.67
C PRO A 391 4.27 30.56 3.15
N ASN A 392 5.57 30.48 3.44
CA ASN A 392 6.10 30.60 4.80
C ASN A 392 5.67 31.90 5.51
N TRP A 393 5.52 33.00 4.77
CA TRP A 393 5.13 34.30 5.34
C TRP A 393 3.70 34.26 5.94
N ILE A 394 2.74 33.55 5.33
CA ILE A 394 1.38 33.39 5.88
C ILE A 394 1.42 32.59 7.18
N THR A 395 2.23 31.53 7.19
CA THR A 395 2.41 30.70 8.38
C THR A 395 3.01 31.52 9.52
N GLY A 396 4.04 32.33 9.24
CA GLY A 396 4.65 33.25 10.21
C GLY A 396 3.67 34.30 10.72
N ASP A 397 2.91 34.94 9.83
CA ASP A 397 1.88 35.92 10.20
C ASP A 397 0.81 35.31 11.12
N SER A 398 0.29 34.13 10.76
CA SER A 398 -0.74 33.43 11.53
C SER A 398 -0.25 33.03 12.93
N GLN A 399 0.98 32.52 13.02
CA GLN A 399 1.61 32.18 14.30
C GLN A 399 1.83 33.41 15.17
N ALA A 400 2.30 34.52 14.59
CA ALA A 400 2.52 35.77 15.30
C ALA A 400 1.21 36.35 15.85
N ILE A 401 0.16 36.41 15.04
CA ILE A 401 -1.15 36.93 15.46
C ILE A 401 -1.75 36.04 16.56
N THR A 402 -1.63 34.72 16.44
CA THR A 402 -2.08 33.79 17.47
C THR A 402 -1.33 34.00 18.79
N ALA A 403 0.00 34.16 18.73
CA ALA A 403 0.82 34.45 19.90
C ALA A 403 0.46 35.80 20.55
N PHE A 404 0.13 36.81 19.74
CA PHE A 404 -0.35 38.10 20.25
C PHE A 404 -1.67 37.97 21.00
N ILE A 405 -2.66 37.27 20.44
CA ILE A 405 -3.95 37.01 21.10
C ILE A 405 -3.75 36.21 22.39
N GLN A 406 -2.86 35.23 22.40
CA GLN A 406 -2.49 34.49 23.62
C GLN A 406 -1.90 35.43 24.68
N GLY A 407 -1.01 36.35 24.28
CA GLY A 407 -0.45 37.36 25.17
C GLY A 407 -1.53 38.23 25.82
N GLN A 408 -2.49 38.72 25.03
CA GLN A 408 -3.62 39.50 25.54
C GLN A 408 -4.48 38.70 26.52
N ASN A 409 -4.72 37.41 26.24
CA ASN A 409 -5.49 36.55 27.13
C ASN A 409 -4.77 36.31 28.46
N TYR A 410 -3.46 36.00 28.44
CA TYR A 410 -2.66 35.82 29.65
C TYR A 410 -2.59 37.10 30.48
N GLU A 411 -2.41 38.24 29.82
CA GLU A 411 -2.40 39.55 30.44
C GLU A 411 -3.74 39.85 31.13
N SER A 412 -4.86 39.59 30.46
CA SER A 412 -6.19 39.75 31.06
C SER A 412 -6.46 38.81 32.24
N ALA A 413 -5.73 37.69 32.33
CA ALA A 413 -5.80 36.73 33.42
C ALA A 413 -4.80 37.02 34.55
N GLY A 414 -4.03 38.12 34.46
CA GLY A 414 -2.99 38.46 35.43
C GLY A 414 -1.74 37.57 35.35
N MET A 415 -1.60 36.76 34.31
CA MET A 415 -0.45 35.87 34.07
C MET A 415 0.63 36.60 33.25
N TYR A 416 1.24 37.64 33.84
CA TYR A 416 2.12 38.56 33.12
C TYR A 416 3.41 37.91 32.59
N ARG A 417 3.96 36.92 33.30
CA ARG A 417 5.15 36.19 32.86
C ARG A 417 4.87 35.44 31.55
N GLU A 418 3.76 34.71 31.48
CA GLU A 418 3.33 33.98 30.29
C GLU A 418 2.93 34.92 29.15
N ALA A 419 2.32 36.07 29.47
CA ALA A 419 2.02 37.12 28.50
C ALA A 419 3.29 37.65 27.81
N ILE A 420 4.34 37.95 28.57
CA ILE A 420 5.64 38.39 28.03
C ILE A 420 6.22 37.35 27.07
N GLN A 421 6.18 36.07 27.43
CA GLN A 421 6.69 34.99 26.57
C GLN A 421 5.86 34.86 25.27
N ALA A 422 4.55 35.02 25.34
CA ALA A 422 3.70 35.05 24.15
C ALA A 422 4.01 36.26 23.25
N TYR A 423 4.20 37.44 23.82
CA TYR A 423 4.59 38.64 23.08
C TYR A 423 5.99 38.55 22.46
N LYS A 424 6.98 37.97 23.15
CA LYS A 424 8.30 37.69 22.58
C LYS A 424 8.23 36.80 21.33
N ARG A 425 7.34 35.80 21.33
CA ARG A 425 7.10 34.94 20.16
C ARG A 425 6.52 35.68 18.97
N VAL A 426 5.89 36.84 19.14
CA VAL A 426 5.45 37.70 18.02
C VAL A 426 6.67 38.35 17.35
N ILE A 427 7.57 38.90 18.16
CA ILE A 427 8.76 39.64 17.68
C ILE A 427 9.75 38.72 16.96
N SER A 428 9.76 37.43 17.27
CA SER A 428 10.63 36.45 16.59
C SER A 428 10.12 35.98 15.22
N GLN A 429 8.89 36.37 14.81
CA GLN A 429 8.34 36.02 13.50
C GLN A 429 8.78 37.01 12.41
N THR A 430 8.84 36.54 11.17
CA THR A 430 9.37 37.29 10.00
C THR A 430 8.29 37.80 9.05
N GLY A 431 7.05 37.90 9.53
CA GLY A 431 5.91 38.32 8.72
C GLY A 431 5.72 39.84 8.70
N ASP A 432 5.25 40.39 7.58
CA ASP A 432 4.98 41.84 7.45
C ASP A 432 3.61 42.23 8.04
N ASN A 433 2.74 41.25 8.33
CA ASN A 433 1.37 41.51 8.73
C ASN A 433 1.11 41.41 10.25
N ILE A 434 2.18 41.45 11.04
CA ILE A 434 2.16 41.11 12.46
C ILE A 434 2.06 42.35 13.38
N PRO A 435 1.52 42.22 14.61
CA PRO A 435 1.29 43.33 15.53
C PRO A 435 2.54 43.76 16.32
N ILE A 436 3.69 44.00 15.65
CA ILE A 436 4.97 44.31 16.32
C ILE A 436 4.85 45.54 17.23
N GLU A 437 4.32 46.65 16.73
CA GLU A 437 4.31 47.91 17.48
C GLU A 437 3.37 47.83 18.70
N GLN A 438 2.20 47.20 18.54
CA GLN A 438 1.31 46.93 19.67
C GLN A 438 1.97 46.00 20.70
N THR A 439 2.71 45.00 20.23
CA THR A 439 3.43 44.05 21.09
C THR A 439 4.52 44.76 21.90
N LYS A 440 5.33 45.61 21.26
CA LYS A 440 6.35 46.43 21.95
C LYS A 440 5.73 47.28 23.04
N ALA A 441 4.65 48.00 22.71
CA ALA A 441 3.94 48.85 23.67
C ALA A 441 3.39 48.06 24.88
N ARG A 442 2.81 46.87 24.66
CA ARG A 442 2.36 46.02 25.78
C ARG A 442 3.52 45.49 26.62
N LEU A 443 4.62 45.05 26.00
CA LEU A 443 5.80 44.60 26.73
C LEU A 443 6.41 45.70 27.62
N GLU A 444 6.48 46.93 27.12
CA GLU A 444 6.93 48.09 27.91
C GLU A 444 5.98 48.38 29.08
N ALA A 445 4.67 48.35 28.83
CA ALA A 445 3.67 48.53 29.88
C ALA A 445 3.80 47.48 30.99
N ILE A 446 3.85 46.18 30.64
CA ILE A 446 3.98 45.09 31.61
C ILE A 446 5.30 45.21 32.38
N ARG A 447 6.42 45.55 31.73
CA ARG A 447 7.72 45.73 32.42
C ARG A 447 7.68 46.85 33.46
N LYS A 448 6.90 47.91 33.20
CA LYS A 448 6.74 49.05 34.12
C LYS A 448 5.78 48.72 35.26
N GLU A 449 4.66 48.06 34.96
CA GLU A 449 3.59 47.76 35.93
C GLU A 449 3.89 46.51 36.78
N HIS A 450 4.62 45.54 36.22
CA HIS A 450 4.90 44.22 36.80
C HIS A 450 6.40 43.82 36.64
N PRO A 451 7.34 44.57 37.24
CA PRO A 451 8.78 44.36 37.04
C PRO A 451 9.29 42.98 37.51
N GLN A 452 8.69 42.40 38.56
CA GLN A 452 9.07 41.09 39.08
C GLN A 452 8.74 39.96 38.09
N ASP A 453 7.56 40.01 37.48
CA ASP A 453 7.14 39.04 36.45
C ASP A 453 7.98 39.17 35.19
N ALA A 454 8.38 40.40 34.84
CA ALA A 454 9.29 40.65 33.73
C ALA A 454 10.68 40.05 33.97
N GLU A 455 11.28 40.28 35.14
CA GLU A 455 12.57 39.67 35.48
C GLU A 455 12.50 38.14 35.47
N ALA A 456 11.41 37.57 36.00
CA ALA A 456 11.17 36.12 35.97
C ALA A 456 11.02 35.59 34.54
N ALA A 457 10.34 36.32 33.66
CA ALA A 457 10.21 35.95 32.25
C ALA A 457 11.56 36.01 31.51
N GLU A 458 12.43 36.98 31.79
CA GLU A 458 13.75 37.07 31.16
C GLU A 458 14.70 35.93 31.58
N LYS A 459 14.55 35.42 32.82
CA LYS A 459 15.34 34.29 33.33
C LYS A 459 14.80 32.92 32.90
N ALA A 460 13.53 32.84 32.51
CA ALA A 460 12.95 31.59 32.07
C ALA A 460 13.59 31.18 30.72
N PRO A 461 14.15 29.96 30.60
CA PRO A 461 14.63 29.48 29.32
C PRO A 461 13.46 29.50 28.34
N GLU A 462 13.73 29.95 27.11
CA GLU A 462 12.72 30.01 26.06
C GLU A 462 12.15 28.59 25.88
N VAL A 463 10.91 28.38 26.36
CA VAL A 463 10.22 27.11 26.18
C VAL A 463 9.90 27.04 24.71
N ARG A 464 10.80 26.41 23.94
CA ARG A 464 10.50 26.02 22.57
C ARG A 464 9.21 25.20 22.67
N PRO A 465 8.10 25.65 22.04
CA PRO A 465 6.93 24.81 21.99
C PRO A 465 7.41 23.50 21.37
N TYR A 466 7.39 22.41 22.15
CA TYR A 466 7.61 21.09 21.58
C TYR A 466 6.69 21.02 20.37
N PRO A 467 7.20 20.63 19.18
CA PRO A 467 6.35 20.51 18.01
C PRO A 467 5.17 19.66 18.44
N VAL A 468 3.97 20.25 18.40
CA VAL A 468 2.73 19.55 18.72
C VAL A 468 2.80 18.28 17.89
N SER A 469 2.83 17.12 18.55
CA SER A 469 3.02 15.85 17.88
C SER A 469 2.02 15.79 16.74
N VAL A 470 2.52 15.89 15.51
CA VAL A 470 1.69 15.79 14.32
C VAL A 470 0.96 14.46 14.48
N PRO A 471 -0.37 14.42 14.54
CA PRO A 471 -1.08 13.16 14.65
C PRO A 471 -0.58 12.31 13.49
N TYR A 472 0.01 11.15 13.82
CA TYR A 472 0.49 10.21 12.83
C TYR A 472 -0.62 10.03 11.79
N PRO A 473 -0.33 10.13 10.48
CA PRO A 473 -1.33 9.85 9.48
C PRO A 473 -1.86 8.44 9.76
N VAL A 474 -3.13 8.37 10.15
CA VAL A 474 -3.85 7.10 10.27
C VAL A 474 -3.73 6.48 8.88
N GLY A 475 -3.01 5.35 8.80
CA GLY A 475 -2.74 4.68 7.53
C GLY A 475 -4.03 4.52 6.74
N ARG A 476 -4.00 4.97 5.48
CA ARG A 476 -5.05 4.68 4.51
C ARG A 476 -5.05 3.21 4.14
#